data_AF-A0A5K1AI59-F1
#
_entry.id   AF-A0A5K1AI59-F1
#
_cell.length_a   1.000
_cell.length_b   1.000
_cell.length_c   1.000
_cell.angle_alpha   90.00
_cell.angle_beta   90.00
_cell.angle_gamma   90.00
#
_symmetry.space_group_name_H-M   'P 1'
#
loop_
_entity.id
_entity.type
_entity.pdbx_description
1 polymer ?
#
loop_
_entity_poly.entity_id
_entity_poly.type
_entity_poly.pdbx_seq_one_letter_code
_entity_poly.pdbx_strand_id
1 'polypeptide(L)' 'SDVEEGGETVFPSVKVNESSVPYWNELSECGKTGLAVRPKMGDALLFWSMRPDATLDPMSLH' A
#
# COMPACT_ATOMS: atom_id res chain seq x y z
N SER A 1 -9.47 13.57 1.15
CA SER A 1 -10.61 13.51 0.21
C SER A 1 -10.69 12.09 -0.31
N ASP A 2 -11.88 11.63 -0.66
CA ASP A 2 -12.00 10.41 -1.44
C ASP A 2 -11.50 10.69 -2.87
N VAL A 3 -10.66 9.80 -3.39
CA VAL A 3 -10.16 9.88 -4.77
C VAL A 3 -10.97 8.90 -5.60
N GLU A 4 -11.54 9.36 -6.71
CA GLU A 4 -12.40 8.53 -7.56
C GLU A 4 -11.60 7.37 -8.20
N GLU A 5 -10.40 7.65 -8.72
CA GLU A 5 -9.49 6.67 -9.32
C GLU A 5 -8.02 7.00 -8.98
N GLY A 6 -7.23 5.96 -8.65
CA GLY A 6 -5.83 6.11 -8.28
C GLY A 6 -5.61 6.76 -6.90
N GLY A 7 -4.40 7.29 -6.70
CA GLY A 7 -4.00 7.95 -5.45
C GLY A 7 -3.67 6.99 -4.31
N GLU A 8 -3.42 5.72 -4.63
CA GLU A 8 -3.07 4.70 -3.65
C GLU A 8 -1.68 4.95 -3.04
N THR A 9 -1.53 4.61 -1.77
CA THR A 9 -0.19 4.39 -1.19
C THR A 9 0.23 2.96 -1.51
N VAL A 10 1.35 2.77 -2.19
CA VAL A 10 1.76 1.47 -2.73
C VAL A 10 3.08 1.05 -2.12
N PHE A 11 3.13 -0.12 -1.49
CA PHE A 11 4.36 -0.73 -0.99
C PHE A 11 4.89 -1.76 -2.01
N PRO A 12 5.75 -1.36 -2.97
CA PRO A 12 6.14 -2.21 -4.10
C PRO A 12 7.01 -3.40 -3.71
N SER A 13 7.68 -3.34 -2.56
CA SER A 13 8.54 -4.43 -2.08
C SER A 13 7.75 -5.55 -1.40
N VAL A 14 6.48 -5.31 -1.07
CA VAL A 14 5.58 -6.29 -0.46
C VAL A 14 4.90 -7.11 -1.55
N LYS A 15 5.19 -8.42 -1.59
CA LYS A 15 4.51 -9.36 -2.48
C LYS A 15 3.16 -9.74 -1.89
N VAL A 16 2.10 -9.44 -2.62
CA VAL A 16 0.72 -9.81 -2.28
C VAL A 16 0.13 -10.67 -3.40
N ASN A 17 -0.75 -11.60 -3.01
CA ASN A 17 -1.57 -12.30 -3.98
C ASN A 17 -2.75 -11.42 -4.35
N GLU A 18 -3.14 -11.37 -5.61
CA GLU A 18 -4.29 -10.56 -6.06
C GLU A 18 -5.56 -10.86 -5.25
N SER A 19 -5.77 -12.14 -4.93
CA SER A 19 -6.89 -12.61 -4.11
C SER A 19 -6.90 -12.12 -2.65
N SER A 20 -5.77 -11.59 -2.16
CA SER A 20 -5.66 -11.01 -0.81
C SER A 20 -6.07 -9.54 -0.75
N VAL A 21 -6.29 -8.89 -1.89
CA VAL A 21 -6.70 -7.48 -1.98
C VAL A 21 -8.12 -7.43 -2.55
N PRO A 22 -9.15 -7.16 -1.72
CA PRO A 22 -10.56 -7.23 -2.15
C PRO A 22 -10.93 -6.32 -3.34
N TYR A 23 -10.16 -5.24 -3.54
CA TYR A 23 -10.37 -4.22 -4.56
C TYR A 23 -9.29 -4.24 -5.66
N TRP A 24 -8.61 -5.38 -5.87
CA TRP A 24 -7.49 -5.50 -6.82
C TRP A 24 -7.82 -5.00 -8.24
N ASN A 25 -9.03 -5.31 -8.73
CA ASN A 25 -9.47 -4.91 -10.06
C ASN A 25 -9.78 -3.41 -10.19
N GLU A 26 -9.94 -2.72 -9.07
CA GLU A 26 -10.21 -1.27 -9.00
C GLU A 26 -8.92 -0.45 -8.80
N LEU A 27 -7.78 -1.12 -8.59
CA LEU A 27 -6.49 -0.45 -8.44
C LEU A 27 -5.99 0.09 -9.77
N SER A 28 -5.31 1.23 -9.70
CA SER A 28 -4.48 1.74 -10.79
C SER A 28 -3.36 0.76 -11.14
N GLU A 29 -2.76 0.92 -12.31
CA GLU A 29 -1.59 0.12 -12.71
C GLU A 29 -0.42 0.29 -11.72
N CYS A 30 -0.30 1.45 -11.07
CA CYS A 30 0.65 1.66 -9.97
C CYS A 30 0.29 0.80 -8.76
N GLY A 31 -0.98 0.78 -8.36
CA GLY A 31 -1.49 0.01 -7.22
C GLY A 31 -1.25 -1.50 -7.32
N LYS A 32 -1.22 -2.05 -8.54
CA LYS A 32 -0.98 -3.48 -8.78
C LYS A 32 0.48 -3.91 -8.68
N THR A 33 1.42 -2.98 -8.45
CA THR A 33 2.86 -3.31 -8.35
C THR A 33 3.28 -3.85 -6.99
N GLY A 34 2.41 -3.81 -5.98
CA GLY A 34 2.67 -4.30 -4.62
C GLY A 34 1.43 -4.25 -3.74
N LEU A 35 1.61 -4.12 -2.43
CA LEU A 35 0.50 -3.89 -1.51
C LEU A 35 0.03 -2.43 -1.63
N ALA A 36 -1.18 -2.21 -2.13
CA ALA A 36 -1.75 -0.87 -2.25
C ALA A 36 -2.87 -0.62 -1.22
N VAL A 37 -2.95 0.62 -0.75
CA VAL A 37 -4.02 1.10 0.13
C VAL A 37 -4.74 2.25 -0.57
N ARG A 38 -6.04 2.07 -0.82
CA ARG A 38 -6.89 3.09 -1.44
C ARG A 38 -7.13 4.26 -0.46
N PRO A 39 -7.00 5.51 -0.90
CA PRO A 39 -7.28 6.65 -0.04
C PRO A 39 -8.78 6.74 0.25
N LYS A 40 -9.12 6.85 1.54
CA LYS A 40 -10.48 7.09 2.01
C LYS A 40 -10.48 8.17 3.08
N MET A 41 -11.38 9.13 2.97
CA MET A 41 -11.46 10.24 3.91
C MET A 41 -11.75 9.73 5.32
N GLY A 42 -10.85 10.08 6.26
CA GLY A 42 -10.96 9.69 7.67
C GLY A 42 -10.12 8.46 8.05
N ASP A 43 -9.60 7.71 7.07
CA ASP A 43 -8.71 6.59 7.35
C ASP A 43 -7.28 7.06 7.63
N ALA A 44 -6.55 6.27 8.42
CA ALA A 44 -5.12 6.48 8.71
C ALA A 44 -4.36 5.18 8.47
N LEU A 45 -3.24 5.28 7.76
CA LEU A 45 -2.30 4.19 7.53
C LEU A 45 -1.06 4.39 8.42
N LEU A 46 -0.77 3.40 9.25
CA LEU A 46 0.42 3.38 10.11
C LEU A 46 1.34 2.23 9.69
N PHE A 47 2.61 2.54 9.45
CA PHE A 47 3.67 1.57 9.18
C PHE A 47 4.96 2.04 9.84
N TRP A 48 5.92 1.11 10.00
CA TRP A 48 7.23 1.40 10.58
C TRP A 48 8.29 1.30 9.48
N SER A 49 9.16 2.31 9.41
CA SER A 49 10.31 2.31 8.49
C SER A 49 11.54 1.59 9.04
N MET A 50 11.46 1.11 10.28
CA MET A 50 12.55 0.48 11.01
C MET A 50 12.06 -0.77 11.73
N ARG A 51 12.92 -1.78 11.79
CA ARG A 51 12.73 -3.00 12.57
C ARG A 51 13.00 -2.73 14.06
N PRO A 52 12.58 -3.64 14.97
CA PRO A 52 12.84 -3.49 16.41
C PRO A 52 14.32 -3.39 16.78
N ASP A 53 15.22 -3.89 15.93
CA ASP A 53 16.68 -3.81 16.08
C ASP A 53 17.29 -2.51 15.51
N ALA A 54 16.45 -1.53 15.18
CA ALA A 54 16.81 -0.24 14.58
C ALA A 54 17.42 -0.29 13.16
N THR A 55 17.34 -1.43 12.46
CA THR A 55 17.70 -1.49 11.04
C THR A 55 16.55 -0.97 10.14
N LEU A 56 16.89 -0.34 9.01
CA LEU A 56 15.88 0.09 8.03
C LEU A 56 15.17 -1.12 7.44
N ASP A 57 13.83 -1.05 7.32
CA ASP A 57 13.07 -2.12 6.68
C ASP A 57 12.87 -1.83 5.19
N PRO A 58 13.49 -2.60 4.26
CA PRO A 58 13.32 -2.37 2.83
C PRO A 58 11.88 -2.53 2.36
N MET A 59 11.07 -3.28 3.12
CA MET A 59 9.66 -3.53 2.84
C MET A 59 8.77 -2.31 3.09
N SER A 60 9.26 -1.29 3.81
CA SER A 60 8.53 -0.06 4.11
C SER A 60 8.62 1.00 3.00
N LEU A 61 9.31 0.69 1.89
CA LEU A 61 9.27 1.53 0.70
C LEU A 61 7.81 1.68 0.26
N HIS A 62 7.36 2.91 0.07
CA HIS A 62 6.00 3.26 -0.31
C HIS A 62 5.99 4.43 -1.30
#